data_AF-A0A7Y5BSV3-F1
#
_entry.id   AF-A0A7Y5BSV3-F1
#
_cell.length_a   1.000
_cell.length_b   1.000
_cell.length_c   1.000
_cell.angle_alpha   90.00
_cell.angle_beta   90.00
_cell.angle_gamma   90.00
#
_symmetry.space_group_name_H-M   'P 1'
#
loop_
_entity.id
_entity.type
_entity.pdbx_description
1 polymer ?
#
loop_
_entity_poly.entity_id
_entity_poly.type
_entity_poly.pdbx_seq_one_letter_code
_entity_poly.pdbx_strand_id
1 'polypeptide(L)'
;MAPISPDLLNDTLSLISLAREAALAKGNQAQADRFAPVAKELHSLVNETRAGSTKTVNATPPKPAASAPPTTPTGVMAESGFQTLLAASQSKNQTADPLSAALERNRMVSAMGAGGMSDLDIARQMGMTREEVRVVLSIGGGGRYGR
;
A
#
# COMPACT_ATOMS: atom_id res chain seq x y z
N MET A 1 18.12 21.28 -20.58
CA MET A 1 17.76 19.97 -20.00
C MET A 1 16.41 20.15 -19.33
N ALA A 2 15.39 19.39 -19.75
CA ALA A 2 14.06 19.51 -19.17
C ALA A 2 14.09 19.01 -17.70
N PRO A 3 13.45 19.71 -16.75
CA PRO A 3 13.37 19.22 -15.38
C PRO A 3 12.59 17.90 -15.40
N ILE A 4 13.21 16.83 -14.90
CA ILE A 4 12.55 15.53 -14.79
C ILE A 4 11.53 15.67 -13.66
N SER A 5 10.25 15.58 -13.99
CA SER A 5 9.18 15.72 -13.00
C SER A 5 9.27 14.59 -11.97
N PRO A 6 9.39 14.89 -10.67
CA PRO A 6 9.49 13.88 -9.62
C PRO A 6 8.24 13.00 -9.52
N ASP A 7 7.07 13.52 -9.90
CA ASP A 7 5.82 12.75 -10.02
C ASP A 7 5.92 11.68 -11.11
N LEU A 8 6.44 12.04 -12.29
CA LEU A 8 6.58 11.11 -13.41
C LEU A 8 7.59 9.99 -13.08
N LEU A 9 8.64 10.31 -12.32
CA LEU A 9 9.61 9.34 -11.79
C LEU A 9 8.97 8.36 -10.79
N ASN A 10 8.07 8.85 -9.93
CA ASN A 10 7.38 8.01 -8.95
C ASN A 10 6.30 7.13 -9.62
N ASP A 11 5.56 7.69 -10.57
CA ASP A 11 4.57 6.97 -11.37
C ASP A 11 5.21 5.86 -12.20
N THR A 12 6.34 6.14 -12.86
CA THR A 12 7.07 5.12 -13.65
C THR A 12 7.64 4.00 -12.77
N LEU A 13 8.11 4.33 -11.58
CA LEU A 13 8.53 3.32 -10.59
C LEU A 13 7.36 2.43 -10.18
N SER A 14 6.20 3.02 -9.87
CA SER A 14 4.99 2.28 -9.48
C SER A 14 4.49 1.36 -10.59
N LEU A 15 4.56 1.80 -11.85
CA LEU A 15 4.16 1.00 -13.01
C LEU A 15 5.12 -0.16 -13.25
N ILE A 16 6.43 0.04 -13.05
CA ILE A 16 7.43 -1.01 -13.24
C ILE A 16 7.40 -2.04 -12.12
N SER A 17 7.17 -1.63 -10.87
CA SER A 17 6.98 -2.57 -9.75
C SER A 17 5.71 -3.39 -9.93
N LEU A 18 4.60 -2.76 -10.35
CA LEU A 18 3.35 -3.45 -10.67
C LEU A 18 3.51 -4.41 -11.86
N ALA A 19 4.20 -4.00 -12.92
CA ALA A 19 4.46 -4.86 -14.08
C ALA A 19 5.30 -6.09 -13.71
N ARG A 20 6.29 -5.91 -12.81
CA ARG A 20 7.07 -7.02 -12.27
C ARG A 20 6.21 -7.98 -11.45
N GLU A 21 5.35 -7.46 -10.58
CA GLU A 21 4.44 -8.27 -9.77
C GLU A 21 3.42 -9.03 -10.63
N ALA A 22 2.88 -8.38 -11.67
CA ALA A 22 2.01 -9.02 -12.65
C ALA A 22 2.72 -10.11 -13.48
N ALA A 23 4.00 -9.90 -13.82
CA ALA A 23 4.81 -10.91 -14.50
C ALA A 23 5.07 -12.13 -13.60
N LEU A 24 5.34 -11.93 -12.31
CA LEU A 24 5.49 -13.00 -11.33
C LEU A 24 4.17 -13.76 -11.11
N ALA A 25 3.05 -13.04 -10.97
CA ALA A 25 1.73 -13.63 -10.80
C ALA A 25 1.29 -14.47 -12.02
N LYS A 26 1.73 -14.09 -13.22
CA LYS A 26 1.52 -14.86 -14.47
C LYS A 26 2.51 -16.01 -14.67
N GLY A 27 3.44 -16.23 -13.73
CA GLY A 27 4.48 -17.26 -13.84
C GLY A 27 5.60 -16.94 -14.85
N ASN A 28 5.67 -15.71 -15.35
CA ASN A 28 6.66 -15.27 -16.34
C ASN A 28 7.91 -14.69 -15.67
N GLN A 29 8.68 -15.57 -15.01
CA GLN A 29 9.91 -15.26 -14.26
C GLN A 29 10.93 -14.49 -15.12
N ALA A 30 11.11 -14.89 -16.38
CA ALA A 30 12.06 -14.26 -17.29
C ALA A 30 11.75 -12.78 -17.59
N GLN A 31 10.49 -12.36 -17.49
CA GLN A 31 10.11 -10.95 -17.61
C GLN A 31 10.29 -10.20 -16.29
N ALA A 32 9.96 -10.82 -15.16
CA ALA A 32 10.18 -10.24 -13.84
C ALA A 32 11.66 -9.94 -13.54
N ASP A 33 12.56 -10.82 -13.99
CA ASP A 33 14.01 -10.65 -13.84
C ASP A 33 14.56 -9.52 -14.70
N ARG A 34 13.93 -9.23 -15.85
CA ARG A 34 14.30 -8.08 -16.71
C ARG A 34 13.89 -6.74 -16.09
N PHE A 35 12.81 -6.72 -15.31
CA PHE A 35 12.37 -5.50 -14.62
C PHE A 35 13.17 -5.22 -13.33
N ALA A 36 13.88 -6.20 -12.79
CA ALA A 36 14.69 -6.05 -11.58
C ALA A 36 15.82 -4.99 -11.68
N PRO A 37 16.69 -4.99 -12.72
CA PRO A 37 17.73 -3.97 -12.83
C PRO A 37 17.15 -2.57 -13.08
N VAL A 38 16.08 -2.47 -13.89
CA VAL A 38 15.43 -1.20 -14.22
C VAL A 38 14.78 -0.56 -12.99
N ALA A 39 14.10 -1.36 -12.16
CA ALA A 39 13.53 -0.88 -10.90
C ALA A 39 14.62 -0.36 -9.94
N LYS A 40 15.78 -1.05 -9.88
CA LYS A 40 16.90 -0.64 -9.02
C LYS A 40 17.50 0.69 -9.44
N GLU A 41 17.67 0.91 -10.75
CA GLU A 41 18.16 2.18 -11.30
C GLU A 41 17.16 3.32 -11.06
N LEU A 42 15.86 3.09 -11.26
CA LEU A 42 14.82 4.08 -10.97
C LEU A 42 14.74 4.43 -9.48
N HIS A 43 14.86 3.43 -8.60
CA HIS A 43 14.97 3.69 -7.16
C HIS A 43 16.21 4.53 -6.83
N SER A 44 17.35 4.27 -7.48
CA SER A 44 18.57 5.06 -7.31
C SER A 44 18.37 6.50 -7.78
N LEU A 45 17.77 6.71 -8.96
CA LEU A 45 17.51 8.03 -9.52
C LEU A 45 16.47 8.81 -8.71
N VAL A 46 15.44 8.16 -8.16
CA VAL A 46 14.48 8.79 -7.25
C VAL A 46 15.17 9.21 -5.96
N ASN A 47 16.03 8.36 -5.39
CA ASN A 47 16.80 8.70 -4.20
C ASN A 47 17.81 9.83 -4.46
N GLU A 48 18.44 9.84 -5.64
CA GLU A 48 19.39 10.86 -6.07
C GLU A 48 18.70 12.17 -6.44
N THR A 49 17.50 12.15 -7.01
CA THR A 49 16.67 13.34 -7.26
C THR A 49 16.16 13.93 -5.95
N ARG A 50 15.74 13.07 -5.01
CA ARG A 50 15.36 13.46 -3.65
C ARG A 50 16.55 14.04 -2.87
N ALA A 51 17.76 13.53 -3.10
CA ALA A 51 18.99 14.07 -2.52
C ALA A 51 19.47 15.35 -3.24
N GLY A 52 19.33 15.43 -4.56
CA GLY A 52 19.83 16.48 -5.45
C GLY A 52 18.93 17.72 -5.51
N SER A 53 17.65 17.60 -5.18
CA SER A 53 16.72 18.73 -5.01
C SER A 53 17.03 19.61 -3.79
N THR A 54 18.15 19.39 -3.10
CA THR A 54 18.64 20.19 -1.97
C THR A 54 19.82 21.10 -2.32
N LYS A 55 20.28 21.16 -3.58
CA LYS A 55 21.62 21.70 -3.89
C LYS A 55 21.68 22.77 -5.00
N THR A 56 20.84 23.81 -4.94
CA THR A 56 21.12 25.15 -5.51
C THR A 56 20.31 26.27 -4.82
N VAL A 57 20.77 26.71 -3.65
CA VAL A 57 20.81 28.13 -3.21
C VAL A 57 22.07 28.24 -2.34
N ASN A 58 22.99 29.16 -2.65
CA ASN A 58 24.34 29.16 -2.08
C ASN A 58 24.36 29.40 -0.56
N ALA A 59 25.17 28.57 0.11
CA ALA A 59 25.51 28.52 1.53
C ALA A 59 24.39 28.13 2.50
N THR A 60 24.63 27.01 3.18
CA THR A 60 23.83 26.46 4.30
C THR A 60 22.62 25.64 3.85
N PRO A 61 22.47 24.38 4.30
CA PRO A 61 21.40 23.48 3.87
C PRO A 61 20.05 24.13 4.15
N PRO A 62 19.20 24.35 3.12
CA PRO A 62 17.83 24.66 3.40
C PRO A 62 17.16 23.36 3.81
N LYS A 63 17.16 23.12 5.13
CA LYS A 63 15.89 23.08 5.85
C LYS A 63 14.85 22.13 5.20
N PRO A 64 14.37 21.09 5.91
CA PRO A 64 12.93 20.81 6.04
C PRO A 64 12.15 22.01 6.65
N ALA A 65 12.72 23.20 6.60
CA ALA A 65 12.34 24.40 7.27
C ALA A 65 12.32 24.47 8.81
N ALA A 66 13.19 23.73 9.52
CA ALA A 66 14.16 24.31 10.49
C ALA A 66 15.12 23.25 11.02
N SER A 67 16.40 23.59 11.02
CA SER A 67 17.36 23.09 11.98
C SER A 67 16.73 23.11 13.38
N ALA A 68 16.26 21.97 13.86
CA ALA A 68 16.81 21.50 15.10
C ALA A 68 17.91 20.51 14.71
N PRO A 69 18.95 20.28 15.52
CA PRO A 69 19.97 19.26 15.28
C PRO A 69 19.31 17.89 15.01
N PRO A 70 20.05 16.76 14.87
CA PRO A 70 19.51 15.56 15.46
C PRO A 70 19.17 15.93 16.92
N THR A 71 17.95 16.38 17.19
CA THR A 71 17.31 16.06 18.44
C THR A 71 17.19 14.57 18.30
N THR A 72 18.28 13.86 18.64
CA THR A 72 18.22 12.83 19.66
C THR A 72 16.96 13.15 20.42
N PRO A 73 15.86 12.40 20.22
CA PRO A 73 14.61 12.79 20.84
C PRO A 73 14.99 13.03 22.30
N THR A 74 14.78 14.24 22.81
CA THR A 74 15.29 14.67 24.11
C THR A 74 14.08 14.85 25.00
N GLY A 75 14.10 14.21 26.16
CA GLY A 75 12.92 14.03 27.00
C GLY A 75 12.16 12.74 26.68
N VAL A 76 10.91 12.64 27.07
CA VAL A 76 10.14 11.36 27.08
C VAL A 76 10.02 10.69 25.70
N MET A 77 10.14 11.44 24.61
CA MET A 77 10.16 10.87 23.24
C MET A 77 11.50 10.17 22.90
N ALA A 78 12.57 10.47 23.65
CA ALA A 78 13.88 9.80 23.61
C ALA A 78 13.78 8.36 24.01
N GLU A 79 12.86 8.16 24.97
CA GLU A 79 12.88 7.04 25.85
C GLU A 79 12.58 5.80 25.02
N SER A 80 13.42 4.79 25.19
CA SER A 80 13.32 3.53 24.48
C SER A 80 11.91 2.95 24.57
N GLY A 81 11.20 3.18 25.68
CA GLY A 81 9.80 2.81 25.88
C GLY A 81 8.84 3.51 24.91
N PHE A 82 8.99 4.81 24.66
CA PHE A 82 8.15 5.54 23.71
C PHE A 82 8.40 5.09 22.27
N GLN A 83 9.66 4.89 21.87
CA GLN A 83 9.98 4.36 20.54
C GLN A 83 9.47 2.93 20.34
N THR A 84 9.53 2.11 21.39
CA THR A 84 8.99 0.73 21.35
C THR A 84 7.47 0.74 21.20
N LEU A 85 6.77 1.60 21.92
CA LEU A 85 5.32 1.77 21.79
C LEU A 85 4.93 2.37 20.44
N LEU A 86 5.70 3.32 19.93
CA LEU A 86 5.52 3.90 18.60
C LEU A 86 5.70 2.83 17.52
N ALA A 87 6.78 2.05 17.58
CA ALA A 87 7.02 0.93 16.66
C ALA A 87 5.91 -0.12 16.75
N ALA A 88 5.48 -0.51 17.95
CA ALA A 88 4.38 -1.44 18.14
C ALA A 88 3.04 -0.92 17.60
N SER A 89 2.79 0.39 17.70
CA SER A 89 1.60 1.03 17.12
C SER A 89 1.62 1.05 15.59
N GLN A 90 2.79 1.27 14.98
CA GLN A 90 2.95 1.28 13.53
C GLN A 90 2.84 -0.14 12.93
N SER A 91 3.37 -1.14 13.63
CA SER A 91 3.24 -2.55 13.23
C SER A 91 1.80 -3.06 13.27
N LYS A 92 0.89 -2.41 14.02
CA LYS A 92 -0.53 -2.79 14.07
C LYS A 92 -1.31 -2.38 12.81
N ASN A 93 -0.78 -1.46 12.01
CA ASN A 93 -1.37 -1.04 10.73
C ASN A 93 -0.78 -1.77 9.51
N GLN A 94 0.17 -2.68 9.70
CA GLN A 94 0.86 -3.40 8.63
C GLN A 94 0.81 -4.91 8.86
N THR A 95 -0.37 -5.52 8.69
CA THR A 95 -0.55 -6.94 8.26
C THR A 95 -2.00 -7.37 8.46
N ALA A 96 -2.95 -6.68 7.84
CA ALA A 96 -4.06 -7.43 7.26
C ALA A 96 -3.61 -7.71 5.84
N ASP A 97 -3.21 -8.94 5.54
CA ASP A 97 -3.05 -9.38 4.17
C ASP A 97 -4.29 -8.89 3.40
N PRO A 98 -4.15 -8.07 2.34
CA PRO A 98 -5.30 -7.52 1.63
C PRO A 98 -6.26 -8.62 1.16
N LEU A 99 -5.73 -9.83 0.92
CA LEU A 99 -6.53 -11.01 0.61
C LEU A 99 -7.35 -11.48 1.82
N SER A 100 -6.77 -11.48 3.02
CA SER A 100 -7.45 -11.86 4.27
C SER A 100 -8.57 -10.87 4.61
N ALA A 101 -8.33 -9.56 4.45
CA ALA A 101 -9.35 -8.54 4.68
C ALA A 101 -10.53 -8.67 3.71
N ALA A 102 -10.27 -8.98 2.44
CA ALA A 102 -11.31 -9.23 1.45
C ALA A 102 -12.10 -10.51 1.74
N LEU A 103 -11.42 -11.58 2.16
CA LEU A 103 -12.08 -12.85 2.54
C LEU A 103 -12.95 -12.70 3.78
N GLU A 104 -12.49 -11.95 4.79
CA GLU A 104 -13.27 -11.67 6.01
C GLU A 104 -14.50 -10.84 5.69
N ARG A 105 -14.35 -9.83 4.82
CA ARG A 105 -15.47 -9.04 4.30
C ARG A 105 -16.52 -9.91 3.60
N ASN A 106 -16.08 -10.84 2.76
CA ASN A 106 -16.97 -11.76 2.03
C ASN A 106 -17.69 -12.74 2.97
N ARG A 107 -17.04 -13.18 4.05
CA ARG A 107 -17.67 -13.99 5.10
C ARG A 107 -18.77 -13.20 5.83
N MET A 108 -18.52 -11.93 6.15
CA MET A 108 -19.53 -11.06 6.75
C MET A 108 -20.74 -10.85 5.83
N VAL A 109 -20.51 -10.55 4.55
CA VAL A 109 -21.58 -10.42 3.54
C VAL A 109 -22.41 -11.69 3.44
N SER A 110 -21.77 -12.86 3.42
CA SER A 110 -22.45 -14.16 3.38
C SER A 110 -23.29 -14.42 4.62
N ALA A 111 -22.79 -14.06 5.80
CA ALA A 111 -23.53 -14.18 7.06
C ALA A 111 -24.73 -13.23 7.13
N MET A 112 -24.60 -12.00 6.63
CA MET A 112 -25.70 -11.03 6.57
C MET A 112 -26.82 -11.49 5.64
N GLY A 113 -26.47 -12.01 4.46
CA GLY A 113 -27.45 -12.60 3.53
C GLY A 113 -28.14 -13.82 4.13
N ALA A 114 -27.40 -14.69 4.82
CA ALA A 114 -27.99 -15.83 5.54
C ALA A 114 -28.92 -15.39 6.70
N GLY A 115 -28.68 -14.22 7.28
CA GLY A 115 -29.54 -13.56 8.26
C GLY A 115 -30.79 -12.89 7.68
N GLY A 116 -31.03 -12.99 6.37
CA GLY A 116 -32.21 -12.42 5.70
C GLY A 116 -32.10 -10.93 5.39
N MET A 117 -30.90 -10.34 5.50
CA MET A 117 -30.67 -8.94 5.15
C MET A 117 -30.75 -8.74 3.64
N SER A 118 -31.36 -7.64 3.18
CA SER A 118 -31.52 -7.39 1.74
C SER A 118 -30.19 -7.00 1.09
N ASP A 119 -29.99 -7.34 -0.19
CA ASP A 119 -28.78 -7.00 -0.95
C ASP A 119 -28.46 -5.49 -0.89
N LEU A 120 -29.48 -4.63 -0.82
CA LEU A 120 -29.34 -3.18 -0.65
C LEU A 120 -28.71 -2.79 0.67
N ASP A 121 -29.19 -3.39 1.75
CA ASP A 121 -28.82 -3.01 3.10
C ASP A 121 -27.40 -3.51 3.39
N ILE A 122 -27.05 -4.69 2.87
CA ILE A 122 -25.68 -5.21 2.89
C ILE A 122 -24.75 -4.29 2.10
N ALA A 123 -25.14 -3.89 0.88
CA ALA A 123 -24.36 -2.98 0.03
C ALA A 123 -24.05 -1.66 0.75
N ARG A 124 -25.05 -1.07 1.41
CA ARG A 124 -24.89 0.16 2.21
C ARG A 124 -23.99 -0.04 3.41
N GLN A 125 -24.17 -1.12 4.16
CA GLN A 125 -23.42 -1.40 5.38
C GLN A 125 -21.94 -1.70 5.09
N MET A 126 -21.66 -2.37 3.97
CA MET A 126 -20.32 -2.84 3.62
C MET A 126 -19.60 -1.92 2.63
N GLY A 127 -20.24 -0.84 2.16
CA GLY A 127 -19.68 0.10 1.19
C GLY A 127 -19.40 -0.53 -0.17
N MET A 128 -20.25 -1.47 -0.59
CA MET A 128 -20.11 -2.26 -1.82
C MET A 128 -21.32 -2.05 -2.74
N THR A 129 -21.18 -2.38 -4.02
CA THR A 129 -22.29 -2.33 -4.97
C THR A 129 -23.23 -3.51 -4.79
N ARG A 130 -24.49 -3.37 -5.21
CA ARG A 130 -25.49 -4.47 -5.16
C ARG A 130 -25.02 -5.68 -5.96
N GLU A 131 -24.34 -5.43 -7.07
CA GLU A 131 -23.79 -6.41 -7.99
C GLU A 131 -22.68 -7.21 -7.31
N GLU A 132 -21.78 -6.56 -6.57
CA GLU A 132 -20.76 -7.23 -5.77
C GLU A 132 -21.38 -8.10 -4.67
N VAL A 133 -22.45 -7.64 -4.00
CA VAL A 133 -23.15 -8.42 -2.97
C VAL A 133 -23.70 -9.70 -3.58
N ARG A 134 -24.39 -9.57 -4.72
CA ARG A 134 -24.97 -10.71 -5.44
C ARG A 134 -23.91 -11.72 -5.87
N VAL A 135 -22.75 -11.25 -6.35
CA VAL A 135 -21.63 -12.13 -6.71
C VAL A 135 -21.13 -12.88 -5.48
N VAL A 136 -20.85 -12.20 -4.37
CA VAL A 136 -20.37 -12.85 -3.13
C VAL A 136 -21.39 -13.86 -2.59
N LEU A 137 -22.68 -13.51 -2.59
CA LEU A 137 -23.74 -14.41 -2.14
C LEU A 137 -23.91 -15.62 -3.08
N SER A 138 -23.74 -15.44 -4.38
CA SER A 138 -23.80 -16.56 -5.34
C SER A 138 -22.63 -17.53 -5.19
N ILE A 139 -21.42 -17.02 -4.87
CA ILE A 139 -20.22 -17.83 -4.63
C ILE A 139 -20.29 -18.52 -3.26
N GLY A 140 -20.77 -17.81 -2.22
CA GLY A 140 -20.92 -18.33 -0.87
C GLY A 140 -22.10 -19.30 -0.70
N GLY A 141 -23.16 -19.15 -1.51
CA GLY A 141 -24.35 -20.00 -1.53
C GLY A 141 -24.25 -21.20 -2.48
N GLY A 142 -23.33 -21.17 -3.45
CA GLY A 142 -23.13 -22.21 -4.47
C GLY A 142 -22.62 -23.56 -3.95
N GLY A 143 -22.34 -23.69 -2.65
CA GLY A 143 -21.94 -24.94 -2.00
C GLY A 143 -23.07 -25.73 -1.33
N ARG A 144 -24.33 -25.27 -1.37
CA ARG A 144 -25.45 -25.91 -0.64
C ARG A 144 -26.66 -26.31 -1.52
N TYR A 145 -26.47 -26.42 -2.82
CA TYR A 145 -27.43 -27.05 -3.72
C TYR A 145 -26.76 -28.18 -4.50
N GLY A 146 -26.46 -29.26 -3.78
CA GLY A 146 -25.81 -30.46 -4.29
C GLY A 146 -26.04 -31.63 -3.34
N ARG A 147 -27.24 -32.22 -3.46
CA ARG A 147 -27.87 -33.31 -2.69
C ARG A 147 -28.66 -32.94 -1.45
#